data_AF-A0A7X5Q894-F1
#
_entry.id   AF-A0A7X5Q894-F1
#
_cell.length_a   1.000
_cell.length_b   1.000
_cell.length_c   1.000
_cell.angle_alpha   90.00
_cell.angle_beta   90.00
_cell.angle_gamma   90.00
#
_symmetry.space_group_name_H-M   'P 1'
#
loop_
_entity.id
_entity.type
_entity.pdbx_description
1 polymer ?
#
loop_
_entity_poly.entity_id
_entity_poly.type
_entity_poly.pdbx_seq_one_letter_code
_entity_poly.pdbx_strand_id
1 'polypeptide(L)'
;MKKILCIFLLFSSLLSAKSSMTPYLTSESDTLALVDGVINAYNGKLVQIDPDIEIQGSDPLQLIRYYDGGQQRFDSEFGYGIGMSLPTQLSFDTYEWKRNMLIEQRMGLELLFSVKEQKSKKKHKEKTYVGTVDPKCFELGYTNCCEALLRGESSLCAMKVAGTKNNFVVTLGDGTKRHYDYFLTEYEIFCYRLVLEEKANGNRRHFSYAGDHSIWLSKVCTKNHDDSITLNWINITYEPDYQVIATASNGQSVRYQKTLKKGKAKQKIGWQSYVETTYRKWLLTQVSGAHLPTTNFEHLNRTLYRDTVFSVQKVTKPDGHSLAVEFDSGERVKKVFSSGVEVPLYTFDYHSHHTTVQNALGAVQQFDFSKRRLTKLSEGYRTQNFSWDSKGQLTSHVTTDPNGNVINKREYHYDDLGNVVESQIHGQITSSTSQDCFVLRHTYSKNGRNLMLTENHNCEKEFSFEYLPNTNLMTRKLTFADQHFAEREFRG
;
A
#
# COMPACT_ATOMS: atom_id res chain seq x y z
N MET A 1 15.38 27.58 -29.98
CA MET A 1 13.96 27.23 -29.73
C MET A 1 13.87 25.70 -29.59
N LYS A 2 13.13 25.18 -28.59
CA LYS A 2 13.12 23.79 -28.06
C LYS A 2 14.15 23.44 -26.95
N LYS A 3 14.18 24.20 -25.85
CA LYS A 3 14.72 23.76 -24.53
C LYS A 3 13.99 24.41 -23.34
N ILE A 4 12.68 24.61 -23.47
CA ILE A 4 11.84 25.19 -22.41
C ILE A 4 10.53 24.38 -22.36
N LEU A 5 10.57 23.13 -21.88
CA LEU A 5 9.33 22.38 -21.61
C LEU A 5 9.46 21.19 -20.64
N CYS A 6 10.38 21.20 -19.67
CA CYS A 6 10.41 20.19 -18.59
C CYS A 6 10.44 20.82 -17.18
N ILE A 7 10.01 22.07 -17.03
CA ILE A 7 10.27 22.89 -15.83
C ILE A 7 9.29 22.63 -14.64
N PHE A 8 8.36 21.67 -14.70
CA PHE A 8 7.32 21.57 -13.64
C PHE A 8 6.88 20.16 -13.20
N LEU A 9 7.63 19.10 -13.49
CA LEU A 9 7.21 17.72 -13.20
C LEU A 9 7.86 17.08 -11.96
N LEU A 10 8.77 17.75 -11.26
CA LEU A 10 9.42 17.24 -10.04
C LEU A 10 9.18 18.13 -8.79
N PHE A 11 8.44 19.23 -8.94
CA PHE A 11 8.44 20.31 -7.95
C PHE A 11 7.24 20.36 -6.99
N SER A 12 6.32 19.38 -6.99
CA SER A 12 5.20 19.42 -6.02
C SER A 12 5.50 18.81 -4.65
N SER A 13 6.55 18.01 -4.46
CA SER A 13 6.90 17.47 -3.13
C SER A 13 7.83 18.38 -2.32
N LEU A 14 8.64 19.25 -2.96
CA LEU A 14 9.76 19.89 -2.28
C LEU A 14 9.65 21.41 -2.04
N LEU A 15 8.69 22.13 -2.63
CA LEU A 15 8.52 23.56 -2.38
C LEU A 15 7.07 23.96 -2.15
N SER A 16 6.62 23.88 -0.89
CA SER A 16 5.87 24.96 -0.23
C SER A 16 5.52 24.59 1.22
N ALA A 17 6.09 25.39 2.12
CA ALA A 17 5.52 25.86 3.38
C ALA A 17 4.73 24.87 4.24
N LYS A 18 5.41 24.26 5.22
CA LYS A 18 4.82 23.84 6.51
C LYS A 18 3.56 22.95 6.40
N SER A 19 3.41 22.17 5.33
CA SER A 19 2.48 21.04 5.29
C SER A 19 3.13 19.86 6.00
N SER A 20 2.35 19.14 6.82
CA SER A 20 2.82 18.11 7.78
C SER A 20 4.00 17.28 7.27
N MET A 21 5.03 17.15 8.13
CA MET A 21 6.26 16.36 7.99
C MET A 21 6.01 14.84 7.90
N THR A 22 4.93 14.41 7.26
CA THR A 22 4.39 13.07 7.41
C THR A 22 3.71 12.66 6.11
N PRO A 23 4.08 11.49 5.53
CA PRO A 23 3.60 11.07 4.23
C PRO A 23 2.08 10.93 4.23
N TYR A 24 1.49 11.21 3.07
CA TYR A 24 0.08 10.97 2.85
C TYR A 24 -0.18 9.46 2.93
N LEU A 25 -1.08 9.07 3.84
CA LEU A 25 -1.59 7.71 3.89
C LEU A 25 -2.51 7.52 2.70
N THR A 26 -2.15 6.60 1.83
CA THR A 26 -2.91 6.33 0.64
C THR A 26 -4.26 5.71 1.01
N SER A 27 -5.30 6.09 0.31
CA SER A 27 -6.67 5.73 0.61
C SER A 27 -6.91 4.22 0.55
N GLU A 28 -6.10 3.47 -0.21
CA GLU A 28 -6.24 2.00 -0.31
C GLU A 28 -5.61 1.23 0.86
N SER A 29 -4.79 1.88 1.67
CA SER A 29 -4.12 1.22 2.81
C SER A 29 -5.07 0.86 3.97
N ASP A 30 -6.29 1.41 3.97
CA ASP A 30 -7.35 1.08 4.93
C ASP A 30 -8.54 0.48 4.18
N THR A 31 -8.40 -0.79 3.79
CA THR A 31 -9.41 -1.53 3.02
C THR A 31 -10.74 -1.68 3.75
N LEU A 32 -10.74 -1.68 5.09
CA LEU A 32 -11.97 -1.72 5.90
C LEU A 32 -12.82 -0.45 5.74
N ALA A 33 -12.18 0.67 5.40
CA ALA A 33 -12.86 1.93 5.13
C ALA A 33 -13.28 2.09 3.66
N LEU A 34 -13.00 1.12 2.78
CA LEU A 34 -13.39 1.20 1.38
C LEU A 34 -14.83 0.75 1.17
N VAL A 35 -15.64 1.63 0.59
CA VAL A 35 -16.96 1.31 0.04
C VAL A 35 -16.77 0.73 -1.35
N ASP A 36 -17.18 -0.52 -1.52
CA ASP A 36 -17.11 -1.28 -2.77
C ASP A 36 -15.69 -1.31 -3.38
N GLY A 37 -14.66 -1.24 -2.53
CA GLY A 37 -13.25 -1.24 -2.93
C GLY A 37 -12.78 0.03 -3.66
N VAL A 38 -13.64 1.04 -3.86
CA VAL A 38 -13.33 2.19 -4.73
C VAL A 38 -13.41 3.55 -4.05
N ILE A 39 -14.20 3.73 -2.99
CA ILE A 39 -14.26 5.01 -2.26
C ILE A 39 -13.82 4.82 -0.82
N ASN A 40 -12.82 5.55 -0.36
CA ASN A 40 -12.46 5.56 1.06
C ASN A 40 -13.44 6.44 1.84
N ALA A 41 -14.20 5.84 2.76
CA ALA A 41 -15.24 6.50 3.54
C ALA A 41 -14.70 7.53 4.54
N TYR A 42 -13.42 7.45 4.93
CA TYR A 42 -12.81 8.43 5.84
C TYR A 42 -12.47 9.76 5.12
N ASN A 43 -11.77 9.69 3.98
CA ASN A 43 -11.28 10.88 3.28
C ASN A 43 -12.08 11.24 2.02
N GLY A 44 -13.01 10.38 1.61
CA GLY A 44 -13.87 10.54 0.44
C GLY A 44 -13.15 10.50 -0.91
N LYS A 45 -11.97 9.88 -0.99
CA LYS A 45 -11.18 9.82 -2.22
C LYS A 45 -11.49 8.57 -3.02
N LEU A 46 -11.51 8.73 -4.34
CA LEU A 46 -11.59 7.65 -5.30
C LEU A 46 -10.26 6.90 -5.35
N VAL A 47 -10.34 5.58 -5.29
CA VAL A 47 -9.26 4.61 -5.38
C VAL A 47 -9.56 3.67 -6.52
N GLN A 48 -8.55 3.32 -7.30
CA GLN A 48 -8.63 2.23 -8.27
C GLN A 48 -7.39 1.36 -8.15
N ILE A 49 -7.60 0.05 -8.13
CA ILE A 49 -6.57 -0.97 -8.03
C ILE A 49 -6.80 -1.92 -9.19
N ASP A 50 -6.04 -1.72 -10.27
CA ASP A 50 -6.24 -2.44 -11.52
C ASP A 50 -5.04 -3.37 -11.76
N PRO A 51 -5.20 -4.70 -11.68
CA PRO A 51 -4.14 -5.64 -12.06
C PRO A 51 -3.99 -5.63 -13.58
N ASP A 52 -2.90 -5.03 -14.06
CA ASP A 52 -2.65 -4.83 -15.48
C ASP A 52 -1.82 -5.99 -16.08
N ILE A 53 -0.87 -6.57 -15.32
CA ILE A 53 -0.09 -7.76 -15.72
C ILE A 53 -0.01 -8.73 -14.54
N GLU A 54 -0.24 -10.01 -14.79
CA GLU A 54 -0.10 -11.08 -13.80
C GLU A 54 0.68 -12.28 -14.36
N ILE A 55 1.89 -12.51 -13.85
CA ILE A 55 2.72 -13.66 -14.21
C ILE A 55 2.67 -14.66 -13.05
N GLN A 56 1.99 -15.78 -13.28
CA GLN A 56 1.94 -16.89 -12.33
C GLN A 56 3.26 -17.68 -12.29
N GLY A 57 3.52 -18.40 -11.20
CA GLY A 57 4.69 -19.27 -11.07
C GLY A 57 5.08 -19.49 -9.61
N SER A 58 6.27 -20.08 -9.39
CA SER A 58 6.85 -20.27 -8.06
C SER A 58 7.16 -18.95 -7.34
N ASP A 59 7.33 -17.87 -8.10
CA ASP A 59 7.46 -16.51 -7.61
C ASP A 59 6.66 -15.54 -8.49
N PRO A 60 5.39 -15.27 -8.17
CA PRO A 60 4.56 -14.42 -9.00
C PRO A 60 5.13 -12.99 -9.14
N LEU A 61 5.00 -12.44 -10.33
CA LEU A 61 5.34 -11.05 -10.63
C LEU A 61 4.13 -10.36 -11.24
N GLN A 62 3.72 -9.26 -10.62
CA GLN A 62 2.51 -8.53 -10.98
C GLN A 62 2.79 -7.04 -11.14
N LEU A 63 2.17 -6.43 -12.15
CA LEU A 63 2.06 -4.99 -12.30
C LEU A 63 0.61 -4.61 -12.02
N ILE A 64 0.36 -4.04 -10.85
CA ILE A 64 -0.94 -3.52 -10.46
C ILE A 64 -0.83 -2.01 -10.49
N ARG A 65 -1.74 -1.34 -11.18
CA ARG A 65 -1.85 0.11 -11.23
C ARG A 65 -2.74 0.60 -10.11
N TYR A 66 -2.29 1.65 -9.44
CA TYR A 66 -3.00 2.29 -8.34
C TYR A 66 -3.33 3.72 -8.74
N TYR A 67 -4.61 4.08 -8.74
CA TYR A 67 -5.02 5.48 -8.70
C TYR A 67 -5.49 5.82 -7.29
N ASP A 68 -5.03 6.95 -6.75
CA ASP A 68 -5.55 7.50 -5.50
C ASP A 68 -5.77 9.00 -5.63
N GLY A 69 -7.03 9.40 -5.57
CA GLY A 69 -7.46 10.80 -5.69
C GLY A 69 -6.98 11.71 -4.56
N GLY A 70 -6.44 11.18 -3.46
CA GLY A 70 -5.82 11.95 -2.41
C GLY A 70 -4.29 12.07 -2.53
N GLN A 71 -3.65 11.41 -3.49
CA GLN A 71 -2.23 11.63 -3.82
C GLN A 71 -2.04 12.89 -4.67
N GLN A 72 -2.45 14.03 -4.13
CA GLN A 72 -2.58 15.31 -4.83
C GLN A 72 -1.26 15.90 -5.36
N ARG A 73 -0.11 15.30 -5.03
CA ARG A 73 1.23 15.80 -5.42
C ARG A 73 2.13 14.73 -6.02
N PHE A 74 1.59 13.53 -6.24
CA PHE A 74 2.33 12.41 -6.79
C PHE A 74 2.27 12.43 -8.32
N ASP A 75 3.43 12.45 -8.95
CA ASP A 75 3.59 12.25 -10.39
C ASP A 75 4.46 11.02 -10.59
N SER A 76 4.01 10.08 -11.41
CA SER A 76 4.82 8.97 -11.88
C SER A 76 4.99 9.01 -13.40
N GLU A 77 5.75 8.07 -13.92
CA GLU A 77 5.80 7.78 -15.35
C GLU A 77 4.43 7.37 -15.93
N PHE A 78 3.44 6.96 -15.13
CA PHE A 78 2.09 6.61 -15.60
C PHE A 78 1.12 7.79 -15.55
N GLY A 79 1.44 8.84 -14.78
CA GLY A 79 0.66 10.06 -14.71
C GLY A 79 0.43 10.55 -13.27
N TYR A 80 -0.29 11.66 -13.17
CA TYR A 80 -0.63 12.32 -11.92
C TYR A 80 -1.60 11.49 -11.08
N GLY A 81 -1.20 11.16 -9.84
CA GLY A 81 -1.96 10.33 -8.91
C GLY A 81 -2.00 8.84 -9.27
N ILE A 82 -1.16 8.40 -10.22
CA ILE A 82 -1.07 7.00 -10.65
C ILE A 82 0.25 6.40 -10.18
N GLY A 83 0.21 5.28 -9.47
CA GLY A 83 1.38 4.47 -9.09
C GLY A 83 1.26 3.02 -9.58
N MET A 84 2.25 2.21 -9.22
CA MET A 84 2.29 0.77 -9.49
C MET A 84 2.61 -0.05 -8.23
N SER A 85 2.38 -1.36 -8.27
CA SER A 85 2.68 -2.32 -7.18
C SER A 85 4.16 -2.40 -6.81
N LEU A 86 5.06 -2.06 -7.72
CA LEU A 86 6.50 -2.21 -7.52
C LEU A 86 7.07 -0.92 -6.92
N PRO A 87 7.79 -1.00 -5.79
CA PRO A 87 8.55 0.13 -5.27
C PRO A 87 9.79 0.38 -6.13
N THR A 88 10.29 1.60 -6.09
CA THR A 88 11.40 2.04 -6.92
C THR A 88 12.48 2.77 -6.13
N GLN A 89 12.16 3.35 -4.98
CA GLN A 89 13.10 4.23 -4.29
C GLN A 89 12.88 4.35 -2.79
N LEU A 90 13.87 4.94 -2.13
CA LEU A 90 13.71 5.60 -0.84
C LEU A 90 14.35 7.00 -0.90
N SER A 91 13.90 7.88 -0.03
CA SER A 91 14.34 9.28 0.01
C SER A 91 14.47 9.80 1.44
N PHE A 92 15.05 10.99 1.60
CA PHE A 92 15.14 11.68 2.88
C PHE A 92 14.31 12.97 2.83
N ASP A 93 13.63 13.26 3.93
CA ASP A 93 12.70 14.38 4.09
C ASP A 93 13.36 15.77 3.89
N THR A 94 14.67 15.92 4.17
CA THR A 94 15.38 17.21 4.02
C THR A 94 16.86 17.04 3.66
N TYR A 95 17.45 18.15 3.18
CA TYR A 95 18.90 18.35 3.08
C TYR A 95 19.64 18.24 4.42
N GLU A 96 18.93 18.18 5.56
CA GLU A 96 19.51 17.91 6.88
C GLU A 96 19.40 16.42 7.27
N TRP A 97 19.92 15.52 6.42
CA TRP A 97 20.55 14.19 6.66
C TRP A 97 20.33 13.34 7.94
N LYS A 98 19.39 13.60 8.86
CA LYS A 98 19.62 13.16 10.24
C LYS A 98 18.55 12.34 10.91
N ARG A 99 17.28 12.29 10.49
CA ARG A 99 16.27 11.55 11.27
C ARG A 99 15.15 10.83 10.53
N ASN A 100 14.73 11.30 9.36
CA ASN A 100 13.52 10.80 8.71
C ASN A 100 13.84 10.28 7.31
N MET A 101 13.48 9.03 7.05
CA MET A 101 13.59 8.39 5.75
C MET A 101 12.20 8.00 5.27
N LEU A 102 11.90 8.25 4.00
CA LEU A 102 10.66 7.84 3.34
C LEU A 102 10.99 6.63 2.48
N ILE A 103 10.34 5.50 2.76
CA ILE A 103 10.59 4.23 2.09
C ILE A 103 9.33 3.81 1.35
N GLU A 104 9.43 3.76 0.03
CA GLU A 104 8.35 3.35 -0.85
C GLU A 104 8.03 1.86 -0.67
N GLN A 105 6.78 1.50 -0.36
CA GLN A 105 6.36 0.08 -0.32
C GLN A 105 5.81 -0.39 -1.66
N ARG A 106 5.16 0.53 -2.37
CA ARG A 106 4.75 0.48 -3.76
C ARG A 106 4.85 1.90 -4.31
N MET A 107 5.01 2.08 -5.61
CA MET A 107 5.14 3.40 -6.22
C MET A 107 4.02 4.37 -5.78
N GLY A 108 4.39 5.45 -5.09
CA GLY A 108 3.46 6.45 -4.55
C GLY A 108 2.90 6.18 -3.15
N LEU A 109 3.24 5.06 -2.50
CA LEU A 109 2.97 4.84 -1.06
C LEU A 109 4.29 4.77 -0.31
N GLU A 110 4.50 5.71 0.60
CA GLU A 110 5.73 5.84 1.39
C GLU A 110 5.44 5.64 2.89
N LEU A 111 6.30 4.87 3.54
CA LEU A 111 6.35 4.75 5.00
C LEU A 111 7.46 5.64 5.56
N LEU A 112 7.15 6.32 6.66
CA LEU A 112 8.12 7.10 7.41
C LEU A 112 8.92 6.18 8.35
N PHE A 113 10.23 6.30 8.29
CA PHE A 113 11.18 5.62 9.16
C PHE A 113 11.97 6.63 9.99
N SER A 114 12.12 6.37 11.28
CA SER A 114 13.05 7.09 12.14
C SER A 114 14.43 6.43 12.06
N VAL A 115 15.43 7.18 11.61
CA VAL A 115 16.80 6.69 11.37
C VAL A 115 17.80 7.45 12.26
N LYS A 116 18.77 6.72 12.82
CA LYS A 116 19.83 7.29 13.66
C LYS A 116 21.21 6.82 13.22
N GLU A 117 22.18 7.73 13.30
CA GLU A 117 23.60 7.41 13.12
C GLU A 117 24.08 6.53 14.28
N GLN A 118 24.72 5.40 13.98
CA GLN A 118 25.39 4.57 14.97
C GLN A 118 26.78 5.14 15.28
N LYS A 119 27.07 5.36 16.57
CA LYS A 119 28.37 5.85 17.03
C LYS A 119 29.45 4.78 16.79
N SER A 120 30.41 5.06 15.92
CA SER A 120 31.62 4.26 15.78
C SER A 120 32.70 4.73 16.75
N LYS A 121 33.37 3.80 17.45
CA LYS A 121 34.53 4.10 18.33
C LYS A 121 35.81 4.45 17.55
N LYS A 122 35.85 4.23 16.24
CA LYS A 122 37.04 4.49 15.39
C LYS A 122 36.84 5.77 14.57
N LYS A 123 37.80 6.71 14.68
CA LYS A 123 37.78 8.06 14.06
C LYS A 123 37.65 8.12 12.53
N HIS A 124 37.90 7.01 11.82
CA HIS A 124 37.94 6.96 10.34
C HIS A 124 37.00 5.92 9.72
N LYS A 125 36.03 5.38 10.45
CA LYS A 125 35.06 4.43 9.88
C LYS A 125 33.89 5.18 9.24
N GLU A 126 33.42 4.69 8.09
CA GLU A 126 32.21 5.16 7.43
C GLU A 126 31.03 5.18 8.41
N LYS A 127 30.23 6.24 8.35
CA LYS A 127 29.05 6.40 9.21
C LYS A 127 27.99 5.39 8.80
N THR A 128 27.47 4.68 9.79
CA THR A 128 26.39 3.71 9.62
C THR A 128 25.12 4.25 10.24
N TYR A 129 23.99 3.86 9.67
CA TYR A 129 22.66 4.33 10.04
C TYR A 129 21.76 3.13 10.25
N VAL A 130 20.90 3.21 11.26
CA VAL A 130 19.87 2.19 11.52
C VAL A 130 18.54 2.86 11.87
N GLY A 131 17.43 2.25 11.50
CA GLY A 131 16.10 2.77 11.77
C GLY A 131 15.00 1.73 11.72
N THR A 132 13.82 2.16 12.12
CA THR A 132 12.56 1.40 12.15
C THR A 132 11.43 2.30 11.67
N VAL A 133 10.26 1.73 11.38
CA VAL A 133 9.05 2.52 11.11
C VAL A 133 8.83 3.51 12.25
N ASP A 134 8.59 4.78 11.88
CA ASP A 134 8.32 5.84 12.84
C ASP A 134 6.93 5.62 13.46
N PRO A 135 6.78 5.63 14.80
CA PRO A 135 5.48 5.46 15.46
C PRO A 135 4.41 6.46 15.00
N LYS A 136 4.80 7.63 14.47
CA LYS A 136 3.86 8.60 13.88
C LYS A 136 3.05 8.04 12.72
N CYS A 137 3.56 7.03 11.99
CA CYS A 137 2.75 6.35 10.96
C CYS A 137 1.43 5.87 11.57
N PHE A 138 1.47 5.26 12.75
CA PHE A 138 0.28 4.72 13.39
C PHE A 138 -0.68 5.83 13.86
N GLU A 139 -0.16 6.95 14.38
CA GLU A 139 -1.00 8.11 14.75
C GLU A 139 -1.77 8.70 13.56
N LEU A 140 -1.28 8.51 12.34
CA LEU A 140 -1.92 8.99 11.10
C LEU A 140 -2.97 8.03 10.51
N GLY A 141 -3.28 6.93 11.19
CA GLY A 141 -4.26 5.97 10.71
C GLY A 141 -3.68 4.75 10.03
N TYR A 142 -2.35 4.64 9.84
CA TYR A 142 -1.77 3.36 9.44
C TYR A 142 -2.19 2.31 10.47
N THR A 143 -2.78 1.24 9.98
CA THR A 143 -3.02 0.06 10.78
C THR A 143 -1.89 -0.92 10.50
N ASN A 144 -1.50 -1.70 11.50
CA ASN A 144 -0.72 -2.92 11.30
C ASN A 144 -1.63 -4.08 10.82
N CYS A 145 -2.69 -3.69 10.11
CA CYS A 145 -3.69 -4.36 9.28
C CYS A 145 -4.45 -5.59 9.81
N CYS A 146 -5.76 -5.43 9.99
CA CYS A 146 -6.74 -6.52 10.16
C CYS A 146 -6.84 -7.46 8.93
N GLU A 147 -6.78 -6.94 7.69
CA GLU A 147 -6.81 -7.79 6.48
C GLU A 147 -5.47 -8.44 6.15
N ALA A 148 -4.36 -7.74 6.40
CA ALA A 148 -3.02 -8.33 6.33
C ALA A 148 -2.93 -9.56 7.21
N LEU A 149 -3.48 -9.50 8.43
CA LEU A 149 -3.56 -10.64 9.34
C LEU A 149 -4.39 -11.80 8.78
N LEU A 150 -5.48 -11.52 8.07
CA LEU A 150 -6.30 -12.54 7.41
C LEU A 150 -5.61 -13.13 6.16
N ARG A 151 -4.75 -12.36 5.49
CA ARG A 151 -3.94 -12.78 4.33
C ARG A 151 -2.54 -13.31 4.69
N GLY A 152 -2.15 -13.26 5.96
CA GLY A 152 -0.80 -13.62 6.43
C GLY A 152 0.32 -12.65 6.01
N GLU A 153 -0.03 -11.42 5.66
CA GLU A 153 0.94 -10.36 5.33
C GLU A 153 1.73 -9.95 6.58
N SER A 154 2.97 -9.51 6.36
CA SER A 154 3.89 -9.26 7.45
C SER A 154 3.77 -7.87 8.06
N SER A 155 3.96 -7.80 9.37
CA SER A 155 3.85 -6.59 10.19
C SER A 155 4.78 -5.46 9.74
N LEU A 156 4.24 -4.25 9.66
CA LEU A 156 5.00 -3.02 9.44
C LEU A 156 5.95 -2.75 10.62
N CYS A 157 5.56 -3.10 11.86
CA CYS A 157 6.40 -2.92 13.05
C CYS A 157 7.70 -3.73 13.00
N ALA A 158 7.74 -4.81 12.22
CA ALA A 158 8.92 -5.65 12.08
C ALA A 158 9.97 -5.06 11.12
N MET A 159 9.60 -4.06 10.31
CA MET A 159 10.49 -3.51 9.29
C MET A 159 11.64 -2.70 9.88
N LYS A 160 12.82 -2.86 9.29
CA LYS A 160 14.07 -2.21 9.73
C LYS A 160 14.85 -1.72 8.53
N VAL A 161 15.61 -0.65 8.72
CA VAL A 161 16.58 -0.16 7.74
C VAL A 161 17.97 -0.08 8.36
N ALA A 162 18.99 -0.46 7.60
CA ALA A 162 20.38 -0.30 7.98
C ALA A 162 21.24 0.01 6.75
N GLY A 163 22.26 0.85 6.89
CA GLY A 163 23.12 1.19 5.74
C GLY A 163 24.13 2.28 6.02
N THR A 164 24.70 2.81 4.94
CA THR A 164 25.60 3.96 4.92
C THR A 164 25.03 5.03 4.00
N LYS A 165 25.77 6.13 3.77
CA LYS A 165 25.34 7.16 2.81
C LYS A 165 25.33 6.69 1.35
N ASN A 166 25.95 5.55 1.06
CA ASN A 166 26.09 5.05 -0.30
C ASN A 166 25.06 3.97 -0.64
N ASN A 167 24.63 3.20 0.37
CA ASN A 167 23.66 2.13 0.20
C ASN A 167 22.86 1.88 1.48
N PHE A 168 21.63 1.41 1.31
CA PHE A 168 20.75 1.02 2.40
C PHE A 168 20.11 -0.33 2.11
N VAL A 169 19.93 -1.12 3.18
CA VAL A 169 19.17 -2.36 3.16
C VAL A 169 17.95 -2.19 4.06
N VAL A 170 16.77 -2.38 3.48
CA VAL A 170 15.49 -2.41 4.19
C VAL A 170 15.08 -3.87 4.34
N THR A 171 14.94 -4.34 5.57
CA THR A 171 14.38 -5.66 5.88
C THR A 171 12.89 -5.49 6.16
N LEU A 172 12.05 -6.12 5.33
CA LEU A 172 10.60 -6.14 5.49
C LEU A 172 10.18 -7.13 6.59
N GLY A 173 8.90 -7.10 6.99
CA GLY A 173 8.41 -7.95 8.06
C GLY A 173 8.48 -9.46 7.77
N ASP A 174 8.44 -9.85 6.49
CA ASP A 174 8.55 -11.24 6.02
C ASP A 174 10.02 -11.71 5.92
N GLY A 175 10.97 -10.82 6.22
CA GLY A 175 12.40 -11.07 6.08
C GLY A 175 12.96 -10.79 4.67
N THR A 176 12.13 -10.36 3.71
CA THR A 176 12.61 -9.89 2.39
C THR A 176 13.52 -8.68 2.59
N LYS A 177 14.64 -8.64 1.87
CA LYS A 177 15.61 -7.53 1.93
C LYS A 177 15.60 -6.75 0.63
N ARG A 178 15.35 -5.45 0.73
CA ARG A 178 15.47 -4.48 -0.36
C ARG A 178 16.80 -3.74 -0.25
N HIS A 179 17.62 -3.82 -1.29
CA HIS A 179 18.91 -3.14 -1.39
C HIS A 179 18.75 -1.90 -2.26
N TYR A 180 19.16 -0.77 -1.72
CA TYR A 180 19.04 0.53 -2.35
C TYR A 180 20.39 1.20 -2.49
N ASP A 181 20.69 1.70 -3.69
CA ASP A 181 21.95 2.38 -3.99
C ASP A 181 21.73 3.88 -4.16
N TYR A 182 22.70 4.67 -3.69
CA TYR A 182 22.71 6.12 -3.83
C TYR A 182 22.56 6.52 -5.30
N PHE A 183 21.72 7.51 -5.52
CA PHE A 183 21.42 8.01 -6.84
C PHE A 183 21.30 9.52 -6.86
N LEU A 184 21.90 10.14 -7.86
CA LEU A 184 21.75 11.56 -8.14
C LEU A 184 21.07 11.73 -9.50
N THR A 185 19.90 12.35 -9.49
CA THR A 185 19.16 12.66 -10.72
C THR A 185 19.88 13.73 -11.53
N GLU A 186 19.48 13.89 -12.80
CA GLU A 186 19.91 14.96 -13.71
C GLU A 186 19.69 16.38 -13.14
N TYR A 187 18.85 16.52 -12.10
CA TYR A 187 18.49 17.79 -11.46
C TYR A 187 19.13 17.96 -10.07
N GLU A 188 20.19 17.20 -9.76
CA GLU A 188 20.90 17.23 -8.48
C GLU A 188 20.02 16.88 -7.26
N ILE A 189 18.89 16.22 -7.49
CA ILE A 189 18.05 15.64 -6.44
C ILE A 189 18.62 14.26 -6.12
N PHE A 190 18.99 14.05 -4.86
CA PHE A 190 19.48 12.76 -4.39
C PHE A 190 18.32 11.88 -3.89
N CYS A 191 18.34 10.62 -4.27
CA CYS A 191 17.50 9.56 -3.71
C CYS A 191 18.30 8.25 -3.69
N TYR A 192 17.65 7.14 -3.36
CA TYR A 192 18.28 5.82 -3.49
C TYR A 192 17.36 4.92 -4.28
N ARG A 193 17.89 4.30 -5.34
CA ARG A 193 17.14 3.41 -6.23
C ARG A 193 17.15 1.99 -5.68
N LEU A 194 16.01 1.33 -5.69
CA LEU A 194 15.91 -0.09 -5.40
C LEU A 194 16.64 -0.86 -6.51
N VAL A 195 17.67 -1.62 -6.17
CA VAL A 195 18.44 -2.40 -7.17
C VAL A 195 18.15 -3.90 -7.08
N LEU A 196 17.83 -4.39 -5.88
CA LEU A 196 17.65 -5.80 -5.61
C LEU A 196 16.66 -6.03 -4.46
N GLU A 197 15.74 -6.97 -4.65
CA GLU A 197 14.96 -7.63 -3.61
C GLU A 197 15.46 -9.07 -3.44
N GLU A 198 16.02 -9.40 -2.27
CA GLU A 198 16.23 -10.79 -1.84
C GLU A 198 14.98 -11.23 -1.09
N LYS A 199 14.13 -11.99 -1.77
CA LYS A 199 12.84 -12.42 -1.23
C LYS A 199 13.04 -13.45 -0.13
N ALA A 200 12.04 -13.55 0.74
CA ALA A 200 12.06 -14.50 1.84
C ALA A 200 12.26 -15.96 1.38
N ASN A 201 11.80 -16.35 0.19
CA ASN A 201 12.01 -17.69 -0.40
C ASN A 201 13.40 -17.90 -1.01
N GLY A 202 14.29 -16.91 -0.92
CA GLY A 202 15.63 -16.94 -1.49
C GLY A 202 15.72 -16.43 -2.92
N ASN A 203 14.61 -16.30 -3.65
CA ASN A 203 14.63 -15.75 -5.01
C ASN A 203 15.03 -14.27 -5.01
N ARG A 204 15.60 -13.82 -6.12
CA ARG A 204 16.22 -12.51 -6.25
C ARG A 204 15.54 -11.73 -7.36
N ARG A 205 14.99 -10.56 -7.04
CA ARG A 205 14.31 -9.68 -7.99
C ARG A 205 15.15 -8.44 -8.24
N HIS A 206 15.62 -8.29 -9.46
CA HIS A 206 16.52 -7.24 -9.90
C HIS A 206 15.74 -6.12 -10.59
N PHE A 207 16.14 -4.89 -10.32
CA PHE A 207 15.49 -3.68 -10.84
C PHE A 207 16.47 -2.91 -11.71
N SER A 208 16.00 -2.43 -12.87
CA SER A 208 16.78 -1.61 -13.80
C SER A 208 15.97 -0.39 -14.23
N TYR A 209 16.68 0.68 -14.60
CA TYR A 209 16.07 1.99 -14.85
C TYR A 209 16.36 2.47 -16.27
N ALA A 210 15.56 3.42 -16.76
CA ALA A 210 15.58 3.87 -18.16
C ALA A 210 16.87 4.63 -18.58
N GLY A 211 17.75 4.96 -17.62
CA GLY A 211 19.04 5.57 -17.89
C GLY A 211 19.81 5.92 -16.62
N ASP A 212 21.03 6.40 -16.80
CA ASP A 212 21.98 6.69 -15.71
C ASP A 212 21.55 7.85 -14.81
N HIS A 213 20.57 8.66 -15.22
CA HIS A 213 20.04 9.78 -14.45
C HIS A 213 18.51 9.77 -14.31
N SER A 214 17.87 8.64 -14.66
CA SER A 214 16.43 8.43 -14.50
C SER A 214 16.09 7.55 -13.29
N ILE A 215 14.97 7.90 -12.64
CA ILE A 215 14.31 7.08 -11.61
C ILE A 215 13.19 6.19 -12.20
N TRP A 216 12.93 6.28 -13.49
CA TRP A 216 11.89 5.50 -14.16
C TRP A 216 12.34 4.07 -14.39
N LEU A 217 11.50 3.13 -13.96
CA LEU A 217 11.78 1.70 -13.97
C LEU A 217 11.72 1.15 -15.40
N SER A 218 12.79 0.58 -15.93
CA SER A 218 12.81 -0.01 -17.28
C SER A 218 12.65 -1.52 -17.28
N LYS A 219 13.04 -2.20 -16.20
CA LYS A 219 12.93 -3.66 -16.11
C LYS A 219 12.86 -4.13 -14.66
N VAL A 220 12.05 -5.15 -14.44
CA VAL A 220 12.08 -6.00 -13.24
C VAL A 220 12.24 -7.44 -13.67
N CYS A 221 13.18 -8.15 -13.06
CA CYS A 221 13.54 -9.51 -13.42
C CYS A 221 13.68 -10.36 -12.17
N THR A 222 12.86 -11.39 -12.03
CA THR A 222 12.97 -12.35 -10.92
C THR A 222 13.82 -13.54 -11.35
N LYS A 223 14.80 -13.89 -10.54
CA LYS A 223 15.69 -15.02 -10.69
C LYS A 223 15.64 -15.91 -9.46
N ASN A 224 16.14 -17.14 -9.60
CA ASN A 224 16.39 -18.01 -8.45
C ASN A 224 17.53 -17.47 -7.56
N HIS A 225 17.76 -18.14 -6.42
CA HIS A 225 18.65 -17.67 -5.36
C HIS A 225 20.11 -17.39 -5.77
N ASP A 226 20.63 -18.10 -6.76
CA ASP A 226 22.00 -17.97 -7.28
C ASP A 226 22.08 -17.22 -8.61
N ASP A 227 20.98 -16.61 -9.05
CA ASP A 227 20.83 -15.90 -10.34
C ASP A 227 21.06 -16.76 -11.61
N SER A 228 21.12 -18.09 -11.49
CA SER A 228 21.36 -19.00 -12.63
C SER A 228 20.16 -19.16 -13.55
N ILE A 229 18.93 -18.99 -13.04
CA ILE A 229 17.68 -19.17 -13.79
C ILE A 229 16.83 -17.90 -13.67
N THR A 230 16.36 -17.38 -14.81
CA THR A 230 15.35 -16.32 -14.85
C THR A 230 13.96 -16.95 -14.80
N LEU A 231 13.16 -16.56 -13.79
CA LEU A 231 11.82 -17.09 -13.55
C LEU A 231 10.76 -16.29 -14.32
N ASN A 232 10.84 -14.96 -14.28
CA ASN A 232 9.95 -14.05 -14.99
C ASN A 232 10.54 -12.64 -15.07
N TRP A 233 9.97 -11.81 -15.94
CA TRP A 233 10.36 -10.40 -16.07
C TRP A 233 9.22 -9.54 -16.62
N ILE A 234 9.30 -8.24 -16.33
CA ILE A 234 8.50 -7.18 -16.94
C ILE A 234 9.48 -6.10 -17.43
N ASN A 235 9.39 -5.75 -18.71
CA ASN A 235 10.09 -4.60 -19.30
C ASN A 235 9.10 -3.46 -19.46
N ILE A 236 9.55 -2.23 -19.20
CA ILE A 236 8.79 -1.00 -19.36
C ILE A 236 9.54 -0.09 -20.32
N THR A 237 8.88 0.27 -21.40
CA THR A 237 9.42 1.14 -22.46
C THR A 237 8.67 2.46 -22.44
N TYR A 238 9.42 3.54 -22.63
CA TYR A 238 8.92 4.91 -22.68
C TYR A 238 9.02 5.42 -24.11
N GLU A 239 7.89 5.49 -24.80
CA GLU A 239 7.84 5.83 -26.22
C GLU A 239 7.61 7.35 -26.43
N PRO A 240 7.96 7.87 -27.63
CA PRO A 240 7.46 9.15 -28.10
C PRO A 240 5.92 9.24 -28.00
N ASP A 241 5.35 10.43 -27.95
CA ASP A 241 3.90 10.67 -27.78
C ASP A 241 3.31 10.28 -26.41
N TYR A 242 4.18 10.19 -25.41
CA TYR A 242 3.78 10.05 -23.99
C TYR A 242 3.06 8.72 -23.70
N GLN A 243 3.44 7.68 -24.44
CA GLN A 243 3.03 6.32 -24.18
C GLN A 243 4.05 5.60 -23.29
N VAL A 244 3.53 4.78 -22.38
CA VAL A 244 4.32 3.79 -21.65
C VAL A 244 3.82 2.42 -22.06
N ILE A 245 4.72 1.48 -22.31
CA ILE A 245 4.37 0.10 -22.65
C ILE A 245 5.07 -0.82 -21.67
N ALA A 246 4.30 -1.65 -20.96
CA ALA A 246 4.81 -2.73 -20.15
C ALA A 246 4.62 -4.06 -20.89
N THR A 247 5.67 -4.88 -20.99
CA THR A 247 5.63 -6.20 -21.63
C THR A 247 6.24 -7.23 -20.70
N ALA A 248 5.58 -8.38 -20.58
CA ALA A 248 5.90 -9.43 -19.63
C ALA A 248 6.41 -10.71 -20.30
N SER A 249 7.12 -11.53 -19.52
CA SER A 249 7.67 -12.82 -19.97
C SER A 249 6.62 -13.86 -20.37
N ASN A 250 5.36 -13.70 -19.95
CA ASN A 250 4.23 -14.55 -20.35
C ASN A 250 3.53 -14.07 -21.64
N GLY A 251 4.08 -13.05 -22.31
CA GLY A 251 3.51 -12.49 -23.54
C GLY A 251 2.43 -11.42 -23.33
N GLN A 252 2.02 -11.14 -22.09
CA GLN A 252 1.12 -10.01 -21.80
C GLN A 252 1.81 -8.68 -22.10
N SER A 253 1.04 -7.72 -22.61
CA SER A 253 1.50 -6.36 -22.83
C SER A 253 0.38 -5.35 -22.59
N VAL A 254 0.73 -4.23 -21.96
CA VAL A 254 -0.20 -3.15 -21.61
C VAL A 254 0.39 -1.82 -22.03
N ARG A 255 -0.42 -1.02 -22.74
CA ARG A 255 -0.13 0.35 -23.15
C ARG A 255 -0.90 1.33 -22.27
N TYR A 256 -0.18 2.34 -21.80
CA TYR A 256 -0.69 3.48 -21.03
C TYR A 256 -0.53 4.74 -21.88
N GLN A 257 -1.64 5.31 -22.34
CA GLN A 257 -1.66 6.58 -23.06
C GLN A 257 -1.88 7.72 -22.09
N LYS A 258 -1.02 8.73 -22.13
CA LYS A 258 -1.15 9.95 -21.32
C LYS A 258 -1.36 11.18 -22.19
N THR A 259 -1.94 12.21 -21.59
CA THR A 259 -2.10 13.53 -22.20
C THR A 259 -1.65 14.63 -21.25
N LEU A 260 -0.90 15.61 -21.75
CA LEU A 260 -0.52 16.79 -20.96
C LEU A 260 -1.72 17.72 -20.81
N LYS A 261 -2.10 18.04 -19.58
CA LYS A 261 -3.11 19.06 -19.30
C LYS A 261 -2.53 20.17 -18.44
N LYS A 262 -3.02 21.39 -18.70
CA LYS A 262 -2.74 22.58 -17.90
C LYS A 262 -3.91 22.82 -16.96
N GLY A 263 -3.61 23.02 -15.69
CA GLY A 263 -4.60 23.39 -14.67
C GLY A 263 -4.07 24.52 -13.80
N LYS A 264 -4.95 25.12 -13.00
CA LYS A 264 -4.61 26.24 -12.12
C LYS A 264 -5.09 25.90 -10.72
N ALA A 265 -4.22 26.04 -9.73
CA ALA A 265 -4.60 25.90 -8.33
C ALA A 265 -4.06 27.08 -7.51
N LYS A 266 -4.79 27.45 -6.46
CA LYS A 266 -4.38 28.51 -5.53
C LYS A 266 -3.50 27.91 -4.44
N GLN A 267 -2.23 28.26 -4.45
CA GLN A 267 -1.27 27.86 -3.43
C GLN A 267 -1.17 28.93 -2.36
N LYS A 268 -1.19 28.54 -1.08
CA LYS A 268 -0.90 29.47 0.02
C LYS A 268 0.61 29.73 0.05
N ILE A 269 1.01 31.00 -0.04
CA ILE A 269 2.41 31.42 0.09
C ILE A 269 2.50 32.35 1.31
N GLY A 270 3.24 31.92 2.33
CA GLY A 270 3.36 32.66 3.58
C GLY A 270 2.07 32.73 4.40
N TRP A 271 1.97 33.75 5.27
CA TRP A 271 0.91 33.80 6.29
C TRP A 271 -0.44 34.30 5.77
N GLN A 272 -0.49 35.07 4.66
CA GLN A 272 -1.71 35.79 4.27
C GLN A 272 -2.03 35.85 2.76
N SER A 273 -1.20 35.35 1.83
CA SER A 273 -1.51 35.43 0.39
C SER A 273 -1.70 34.07 -0.27
N TYR A 274 -2.67 34.01 -1.19
CA TYR A 274 -2.86 32.91 -2.12
C TYR A 274 -2.37 33.37 -3.49
N VAL A 275 -1.51 32.57 -4.12
CA VAL A 275 -1.05 32.81 -5.49
C VAL A 275 -1.63 31.72 -6.40
N GLU A 276 -2.19 32.13 -7.53
CA GLU A 276 -2.63 31.19 -8.56
C GLU A 276 -1.41 30.66 -9.31
N THR A 277 -1.15 29.36 -9.19
CA THR A 277 -0.04 28.68 -9.85
C THR A 277 -0.58 27.79 -10.96
N THR A 278 0.03 27.89 -12.15
CA THR A 278 -0.31 27.01 -13.28
C THR A 278 0.51 25.74 -13.21
N TYR A 279 -0.17 24.59 -13.22
CA TYR A 279 0.43 23.27 -13.23
C TYR A 279 0.30 22.62 -14.60
N ARG A 280 1.27 21.77 -14.95
CA ARG A 280 1.25 20.91 -16.13
C ARG A 280 1.36 19.48 -15.65
N LYS A 281 0.34 18.66 -15.89
CA LYS A 281 0.26 17.29 -15.39
C LYS A 281 0.00 16.33 -16.55
N TRP A 282 0.71 15.21 -16.54
CA TRP A 282 0.42 14.08 -17.41
C TRP A 282 -0.75 13.31 -16.81
N LEU A 283 -1.87 13.25 -17.51
CA LEU A 283 -3.04 12.52 -17.07
C LEU A 283 -3.12 11.22 -17.88
N LEU A 284 -3.25 10.09 -17.20
CA LEU A 284 -3.53 8.81 -17.85
C LEU A 284 -4.90 8.90 -18.50
N THR A 285 -5.00 8.74 -19.83
CA THR A 285 -6.28 8.86 -20.55
C THR A 285 -6.81 7.54 -21.04
N GLN A 286 -5.93 6.56 -21.25
CA GLN A 286 -6.33 5.22 -21.69
C GLN A 286 -5.32 4.16 -21.24
N VAL A 287 -5.83 2.99 -20.89
CA VAL A 287 -5.06 1.76 -20.68
C VAL A 287 -5.63 0.68 -21.60
N SER A 288 -4.77 -0.07 -22.27
CA SER A 288 -5.18 -1.12 -23.21
C SER A 288 -4.17 -2.25 -23.26
N GLY A 289 -4.65 -3.48 -23.48
CA GLY A 289 -3.82 -4.67 -23.69
C GLY A 289 -4.64 -5.74 -24.39
N ALA A 290 -3.99 -6.75 -24.97
CA ALA A 290 -4.73 -7.82 -25.64
C ALA A 290 -5.56 -8.67 -24.67
N HIS A 291 -5.14 -8.74 -23.39
CA HIS A 291 -5.75 -9.54 -22.34
C HIS A 291 -6.66 -8.73 -21.38
N LEU A 292 -6.82 -7.42 -21.58
CA LEU A 292 -7.66 -6.58 -20.72
C LEU A 292 -8.50 -5.58 -21.53
N PRO A 293 -9.72 -5.23 -21.09
CA PRO A 293 -10.58 -4.31 -21.80
C PRO A 293 -10.00 -2.89 -21.76
N THR A 294 -10.03 -2.19 -22.92
CA THR A 294 -9.56 -0.81 -23.04
C THR A 294 -10.26 0.11 -22.06
N THR A 295 -9.55 0.66 -21.09
CA THR A 295 -10.14 1.51 -20.06
C THR A 295 -9.81 2.97 -20.36
N ASN A 296 -10.82 3.83 -20.47
CA ASN A 296 -10.67 5.26 -20.73
C ASN A 296 -10.93 6.07 -19.45
N PHE A 297 -10.16 7.14 -19.25
CA PHE A 297 -10.21 7.97 -18.05
C PHE A 297 -10.50 9.43 -18.41
N GLU A 298 -11.60 9.95 -17.87
CA GLU A 298 -11.97 11.36 -17.96
C GLU A 298 -11.61 12.07 -16.65
N HIS A 299 -11.06 13.27 -16.76
CA HIS A 299 -10.54 14.02 -15.62
C HIS A 299 -11.27 15.35 -15.46
N LEU A 300 -11.68 15.65 -14.23
CA LEU A 300 -12.18 16.96 -13.84
C LEU A 300 -11.01 17.91 -13.55
N ASN A 301 -11.06 19.12 -14.12
CA ASN A 301 -10.14 20.21 -13.79
C ASN A 301 -10.63 20.95 -12.54
N ARG A 302 -9.80 21.03 -11.50
CA ARG A 302 -10.12 21.70 -10.23
C ARG A 302 -9.53 23.11 -10.24
N THR A 303 -10.38 24.13 -10.14
CA THR A 303 -9.96 25.54 -10.16
C THR A 303 -10.17 26.28 -8.84
N LEU A 304 -10.91 25.72 -7.87
CA LEU A 304 -11.44 26.47 -6.73
C LEU A 304 -10.69 26.31 -5.39
N TYR A 305 -10.04 25.18 -5.07
CA TYR A 305 -9.37 24.97 -3.75
C TYR A 305 -8.07 24.13 -3.79
N ARG A 306 -7.42 24.04 -2.62
CA ARG A 306 -6.00 23.68 -2.35
C ARG A 306 -5.57 22.31 -2.87
N ASP A 307 -4.33 22.29 -3.37
CA ASP A 307 -3.44 21.14 -3.51
C ASP A 307 -3.75 20.08 -4.59
N THR A 308 -5.00 19.91 -5.05
CA THR A 308 -5.33 19.03 -6.22
C THR A 308 -5.58 19.83 -7.50
N VAL A 309 -5.00 19.41 -8.62
CA VAL A 309 -5.24 20.08 -9.92
C VAL A 309 -6.25 19.32 -10.79
N PHE A 310 -6.20 17.98 -10.73
CA PHE A 310 -7.05 17.09 -11.52
C PHE A 310 -7.54 15.92 -10.68
N SER A 311 -8.75 15.43 -10.97
CA SER A 311 -9.25 14.18 -10.39
C SER A 311 -9.87 13.33 -11.49
N VAL A 312 -9.70 12.02 -11.43
CA VAL A 312 -10.49 11.10 -12.28
C VAL A 312 -11.95 11.28 -11.90
N GLN A 313 -12.78 11.57 -12.89
CA GLN A 313 -14.21 11.79 -12.74
C GLN A 313 -15.02 10.63 -13.33
N LYS A 314 -14.50 10.00 -14.38
CA LYS A 314 -15.18 8.88 -15.02
C LYS A 314 -14.18 7.90 -15.60
N VAL A 315 -14.48 6.61 -15.43
CA VAL A 315 -13.75 5.50 -16.01
C VAL A 315 -14.71 4.68 -16.83
N THR A 316 -14.35 4.40 -18.09
CA THR A 316 -15.23 3.72 -19.06
C THR A 316 -14.52 2.53 -19.69
N LYS A 317 -15.18 1.37 -19.71
CA LYS A 317 -14.75 0.14 -20.39
C LYS A 317 -15.61 -0.09 -21.67
N PRO A 318 -15.11 -0.82 -22.70
CA PRO A 318 -15.74 -0.97 -24.01
C PRO A 318 -17.02 -1.80 -24.01
N ASP A 319 -17.23 -2.60 -22.97
CA ASP A 319 -18.48 -3.33 -22.71
C ASP A 319 -19.64 -2.39 -22.30
N GLY A 320 -19.39 -1.07 -22.26
CA GLY A 320 -20.36 -0.07 -21.86
C GLY A 320 -20.41 0.13 -20.36
N HIS A 321 -19.65 -0.62 -19.54
CA HIS A 321 -19.55 -0.38 -18.11
C HIS A 321 -18.70 0.86 -17.81
N SER A 322 -19.16 1.68 -16.86
CA SER A 322 -18.48 2.89 -16.45
C SER A 322 -18.78 3.18 -14.99
N LEU A 323 -17.80 3.82 -14.36
CA LEU A 323 -17.89 4.37 -13.02
C LEU A 323 -17.72 5.87 -13.16
N ALA A 324 -18.74 6.64 -12.80
CA ALA A 324 -18.65 8.10 -12.75
C ALA A 324 -18.83 8.59 -11.32
N VAL A 325 -18.13 9.66 -10.96
CA VAL A 325 -18.19 10.24 -9.61
C VAL A 325 -18.52 11.73 -9.69
N GLU A 326 -19.42 12.16 -8.81
CA GLU A 326 -19.64 13.58 -8.50
C GLU A 326 -18.95 13.91 -7.19
N PHE A 327 -18.39 15.11 -7.09
CA PHE A 327 -17.67 15.56 -5.92
C PHE A 327 -18.42 16.67 -5.19
N ASP A 328 -18.23 16.76 -3.88
CA ASP A 328 -18.65 17.90 -3.08
C ASP A 328 -17.65 19.08 -3.21
N SER A 329 -17.94 20.18 -2.51
CA SER A 329 -17.09 21.38 -2.47
C SER A 329 -15.74 21.17 -1.77
N GLY A 330 -15.57 20.07 -1.03
CA GLY A 330 -14.34 19.68 -0.33
C GLY A 330 -13.51 18.64 -1.10
N GLU A 331 -13.81 18.39 -2.38
CA GLU A 331 -13.15 17.39 -3.22
C GLU A 331 -13.29 15.95 -2.72
N ARG A 332 -14.38 15.65 -2.03
CA ARG A 332 -14.77 14.29 -1.63
C ARG A 332 -15.84 13.77 -2.56
N VAL A 333 -15.85 12.48 -2.84
CA VAL A 333 -16.88 11.84 -3.67
C VAL A 333 -18.22 11.92 -2.95
N LYS A 334 -19.18 12.64 -3.54
CA LYS A 334 -20.54 12.81 -3.03
C LYS A 334 -21.47 11.73 -3.58
N LYS A 335 -21.29 11.35 -4.84
CA LYS A 335 -22.10 10.32 -5.51
C LYS A 335 -21.25 9.48 -6.44
N VAL A 336 -21.64 8.23 -6.58
CA VAL A 336 -21.07 7.27 -7.52
C VAL A 336 -22.18 6.77 -8.43
N PHE A 337 -21.92 6.68 -9.73
CA PHE A 337 -22.87 6.22 -10.75
C PHE A 337 -22.28 5.05 -11.53
N SER A 338 -23.15 4.12 -11.91
CA SER A 338 -22.86 3.10 -12.92
C SER A 338 -23.37 3.53 -14.29
N SER A 339 -22.93 2.84 -15.33
CA SER A 339 -23.43 3.04 -16.69
C SER A 339 -24.94 2.91 -16.81
N GLY A 340 -25.53 3.85 -17.56
CA GLY A 340 -26.92 3.76 -18.01
C GLY A 340 -27.96 4.06 -16.92
N VAL A 341 -27.55 4.52 -15.73
CA VAL A 341 -28.45 4.80 -14.61
C VAL A 341 -28.24 6.22 -14.09
N GLU A 342 -29.33 6.99 -14.00
CA GLU A 342 -29.32 8.35 -13.42
C GLU A 342 -29.37 8.35 -11.88
N VAL A 343 -29.83 7.24 -11.29
CA VAL A 343 -29.81 7.04 -9.84
C VAL A 343 -28.38 6.67 -9.41
N PRO A 344 -27.81 7.38 -8.41
CA PRO A 344 -26.48 7.04 -7.92
C PRO A 344 -26.48 5.66 -7.25
N LEU A 345 -25.46 4.84 -7.54
CA LEU A 345 -25.18 3.58 -6.84
C LEU A 345 -24.97 3.82 -5.35
N TYR A 346 -24.24 4.89 -5.03
CA TYR A 346 -23.93 5.30 -3.67
C TYR A 346 -23.97 6.82 -3.53
N THR A 347 -24.46 7.28 -2.39
CA THR A 347 -24.38 8.67 -1.95
C THR A 347 -23.68 8.74 -0.60
N PHE A 348 -22.89 9.79 -0.40
CA PHE A 348 -22.03 9.96 0.76
C PHE A 348 -22.36 11.28 1.47
N ASP A 349 -22.58 11.19 2.77
CA ASP A 349 -22.66 12.34 3.67
C ASP A 349 -21.56 12.25 4.72
N TYR A 350 -20.69 13.25 4.75
CA TYR A 350 -19.47 13.23 5.54
C TYR A 350 -19.58 14.17 6.73
N HIS A 351 -19.39 13.63 7.93
CA HIS A 351 -19.33 14.37 9.19
C HIS A 351 -17.91 14.35 9.76
N SER A 352 -17.68 14.98 10.92
CA SER A 352 -16.35 15.12 11.51
C SER A 352 -15.72 13.79 11.97
N HIS A 353 -16.55 12.83 12.38
CA HIS A 353 -16.12 11.55 12.94
C HIS A 353 -16.82 10.34 12.34
N HIS A 354 -17.72 10.54 11.38
CA HIS A 354 -18.39 9.45 10.69
C HIS A 354 -18.80 9.84 9.27
N THR A 355 -19.07 8.83 8.47
CA THR A 355 -19.60 8.97 7.11
C THR A 355 -20.81 8.07 6.96
N THR A 356 -21.90 8.64 6.46
CA THR A 356 -23.13 7.93 6.13
C THR A 356 -23.13 7.63 4.64
N VAL A 357 -23.35 6.37 4.28
CA VAL A 357 -23.36 5.89 2.91
C VAL A 357 -24.73 5.27 2.65
N GLN A 358 -25.41 5.75 1.61
CA GLN A 358 -26.68 5.19 1.18
C GLN A 358 -26.53 4.61 -0.22
N ASN A 359 -26.92 3.34 -0.40
CA ASN A 359 -26.90 2.70 -1.71
C ASN A 359 -28.17 3.00 -2.53
N ALA A 360 -28.18 2.60 -3.81
CA ALA A 360 -29.33 2.82 -4.72
C ALA A 360 -30.64 2.16 -4.25
N LEU A 361 -30.58 1.14 -3.37
CA LEU A 361 -31.76 0.47 -2.80
C LEU A 361 -32.25 1.14 -1.51
N GLY A 362 -31.60 2.23 -1.08
CA GLY A 362 -31.94 2.96 0.13
C GLY A 362 -31.34 2.40 1.41
N ALA A 363 -30.57 1.31 1.35
CA ALA A 363 -29.88 0.77 2.52
C ALA A 363 -28.77 1.72 2.97
N VAL A 364 -28.66 1.92 4.27
CA VAL A 364 -27.73 2.87 4.89
C VAL A 364 -26.65 2.11 5.68
N GLN A 365 -25.41 2.54 5.49
CA GLN A 365 -24.25 2.15 6.28
C GLN A 365 -23.66 3.40 6.94
N GLN A 366 -23.21 3.28 8.18
CA GLN A 366 -22.50 4.34 8.89
C GLN A 366 -21.12 3.85 9.31
N PHE A 367 -20.09 4.56 8.88
CA PHE A 367 -18.69 4.31 9.22
C PHE A 367 -18.24 5.34 10.26
N ASP A 368 -17.96 4.93 11.49
CA ASP A 368 -17.45 5.81 12.56
C ASP A 368 -15.94 5.64 12.74
N PHE A 369 -15.23 6.75 12.84
CA PHE A 369 -13.77 6.79 12.85
C PHE A 369 -13.20 7.44 14.12
N SER A 370 -12.06 6.92 14.58
CA SER A 370 -11.22 7.57 15.59
C SER A 370 -9.76 7.47 15.16
N LYS A 371 -9.01 8.58 15.27
CA LYS A 371 -7.61 8.68 14.81
C LYS A 371 -7.41 8.14 13.38
N ARG A 372 -8.37 8.43 12.49
CA ARG A 372 -8.41 8.00 11.07
C ARG A 372 -8.53 6.48 10.85
N ARG A 373 -9.00 5.73 11.85
CA ARG A 373 -9.25 4.29 11.74
C ARG A 373 -10.73 4.01 11.95
N LEU A 374 -11.26 3.03 11.23
CA LEU A 374 -12.62 2.56 11.44
C LEU A 374 -12.76 1.97 12.86
N THR A 375 -13.71 2.48 13.62
CA THR A 375 -14.03 1.98 14.98
C THR A 375 -15.39 1.30 15.05
N LYS A 376 -16.31 1.67 14.16
CA LYS A 376 -17.64 1.06 14.08
C LYS A 376 -18.16 1.12 12.65
N LEU A 377 -18.78 0.03 12.21
CA LEU A 377 -19.59 -0.04 10.99
C LEU A 377 -20.99 -0.46 11.40
N SER A 378 -21.96 0.44 11.21
CA SER A 378 -23.37 0.17 11.51
C SER A 378 -24.11 -0.06 10.19
N GLU A 379 -24.79 -1.20 10.09
CA GLU A 379 -25.64 -1.58 8.96
C GLU A 379 -27.04 -1.91 9.49
N GLY A 380 -28.08 -1.85 8.65
CA GLY A 380 -29.46 -2.08 9.10
C GLY A 380 -29.72 -3.45 9.76
N TYR A 381 -28.85 -4.43 9.54
CA TYR A 381 -28.99 -5.81 10.02
C TYR A 381 -27.87 -6.26 10.97
N ARG A 382 -26.82 -5.45 11.20
CA ARG A 382 -25.73 -5.77 12.14
C ARG A 382 -24.89 -4.54 12.47
N THR A 383 -24.15 -4.61 13.56
CA THR A 383 -23.11 -3.64 13.91
C THR A 383 -21.77 -4.34 14.14
N GLN A 384 -20.70 -3.81 13.56
CA GLN A 384 -19.32 -4.25 13.78
C GLN A 384 -18.55 -3.18 14.56
N ASN A 385 -17.80 -3.59 15.59
CA ASN A 385 -16.95 -2.72 16.38
C ASN A 385 -15.49 -3.17 16.30
N PHE A 386 -14.57 -2.22 16.13
CA PHE A 386 -13.13 -2.46 15.97
C PHE A 386 -12.36 -1.68 17.04
N SER A 387 -11.49 -2.37 17.76
CA SER A 387 -10.59 -1.79 18.77
C SER A 387 -9.15 -1.89 18.32
N TRP A 388 -8.39 -0.82 18.53
CA TRP A 388 -7.02 -0.69 18.06
C TRP A 388 -6.09 -0.27 19.19
N ASP A 389 -4.85 -0.76 19.17
CA ASP A 389 -3.80 -0.28 20.06
C ASP A 389 -3.07 0.97 19.50
N SER A 390 -2.04 1.42 20.21
CA SER A 390 -1.21 2.56 19.80
C SER A 390 -0.31 2.27 18.59
N LYS A 391 0.03 1.01 18.33
CA LYS A 391 0.78 0.56 17.14
C LYS A 391 -0.15 0.27 15.94
N GLY A 392 -1.45 0.58 16.05
CA GLY A 392 -2.41 0.36 14.97
C GLY A 392 -2.76 -1.10 14.73
N GLN A 393 -2.51 -1.97 15.69
CA GLN A 393 -2.87 -3.38 15.65
C GLN A 393 -4.32 -3.54 16.10
N LEU A 394 -5.09 -4.40 15.42
CA LEU A 394 -6.47 -4.70 15.79
C LEU A 394 -6.46 -5.58 17.03
N THR A 395 -6.99 -5.11 18.16
CA THR A 395 -7.03 -5.88 19.40
C THR A 395 -8.35 -6.63 19.59
N SER A 396 -9.45 -6.10 19.02
CA SER A 396 -10.76 -6.75 19.08
C SER A 396 -11.64 -6.38 17.89
N HIS A 397 -12.38 -7.36 17.38
CA HIS A 397 -13.45 -7.19 16.40
C HIS A 397 -14.71 -7.91 16.91
N VAL A 398 -15.81 -7.17 17.07
CA VAL A 398 -17.09 -7.69 17.60
C VAL A 398 -18.19 -7.42 16.59
N THR A 399 -18.90 -8.47 16.16
CA THR A 399 -20.14 -8.34 15.38
C THR A 399 -21.35 -8.58 16.28
N THR A 400 -22.34 -7.70 16.20
CA THR A 400 -23.60 -7.77 16.96
C THR A 400 -24.81 -7.71 16.02
N ASP A 401 -25.90 -8.35 16.42
CA ASP A 401 -27.20 -8.21 15.77
C ASP A 401 -27.85 -6.84 16.08
N PRO A 402 -29.00 -6.49 15.47
CA PRO A 402 -29.67 -5.21 15.74
C PRO A 402 -30.16 -5.05 17.19
N ASN A 403 -30.32 -6.13 17.95
CA ASN A 403 -30.71 -6.12 19.36
C ASN A 403 -29.49 -5.96 20.30
N GLY A 404 -28.27 -5.94 19.75
CA GLY A 404 -27.02 -5.85 20.50
C GLY A 404 -26.45 -7.20 20.97
N ASN A 405 -27.04 -8.33 20.55
CA ASN A 405 -26.50 -9.65 20.89
C ASN A 405 -25.21 -9.89 20.10
N VAL A 406 -24.16 -10.39 20.77
CA VAL A 406 -22.89 -10.73 20.13
C VAL A 406 -23.07 -11.96 19.24
N ILE A 407 -22.85 -11.79 17.95
CA ILE A 407 -22.84 -12.88 16.95
C ILE A 407 -21.48 -13.55 16.95
N ASN A 408 -20.41 -12.76 16.91
CA ASN A 408 -19.04 -13.22 17.02
C ASN A 408 -18.15 -12.15 17.65
N LYS A 409 -17.06 -12.59 18.27
CA LYS A 409 -16.00 -11.73 18.77
C LYS A 409 -14.65 -12.37 18.49
N ARG A 410 -13.69 -11.58 18.04
CA ARG A 410 -12.29 -11.99 17.90
C ARG A 410 -11.40 -11.04 18.68
N GLU A 411 -10.44 -11.59 19.41
CA GLU A 411 -9.41 -10.84 20.15
C GLU A 411 -8.03 -11.29 19.70
N TYR A 412 -7.08 -10.35 19.70
CA TYR A 412 -5.72 -10.59 19.22
C TYR A 412 -4.69 -10.01 20.18
N HIS A 413 -3.63 -10.76 20.42
CA HIS A 413 -2.46 -10.35 21.19
C HIS A 413 -1.22 -10.46 20.31
N TYR A 414 -0.32 -9.49 20.45
CA TYR A 414 0.83 -9.34 19.58
C TYR A 414 2.15 -9.31 20.37
N ASP A 415 3.23 -9.74 19.72
CA ASP A 415 4.58 -9.44 20.18
C ASP A 415 5.04 -8.03 19.77
N ASP A 416 6.25 -7.66 20.17
CA ASP A 416 6.81 -6.34 19.85
C ASP A 416 7.03 -6.08 18.36
N LEU A 417 7.18 -7.15 17.57
CA LEU A 417 7.34 -7.10 16.12
C LEU A 417 5.99 -7.08 15.41
N GLY A 418 4.88 -7.21 16.14
CA GLY A 418 3.51 -7.18 15.63
C GLY A 418 3.05 -8.52 15.05
N ASN A 419 3.68 -9.63 15.44
CA ASN A 419 3.17 -10.97 15.11
C ASN A 419 2.06 -11.36 16.09
N VAL A 420 1.00 -12.03 15.62
CA VAL A 420 -0.11 -12.50 16.48
C VAL A 420 0.35 -13.69 17.29
N VAL A 421 0.65 -13.49 18.57
CA VAL A 421 1.06 -14.58 19.49
C VAL A 421 -0.13 -15.34 20.06
N GLU A 422 -1.30 -14.71 20.13
CA GLU A 422 -2.54 -15.36 20.50
C GLU A 422 -3.73 -14.72 19.78
N SER A 423 -4.68 -15.52 19.33
CA SER A 423 -6.01 -15.04 18.96
C SER A 423 -7.10 -15.88 19.60
N GLN A 424 -8.17 -15.23 20.02
CA GLN A 424 -9.32 -15.87 20.64
C GLN A 424 -10.56 -15.59 19.79
N ILE A 425 -11.28 -16.64 19.43
CA ILE A 425 -12.52 -16.56 18.68
C ILE A 425 -13.63 -16.97 19.65
N HIS A 426 -14.60 -16.07 19.86
CA HIS A 426 -15.75 -16.28 20.73
C HIS A 426 -17.03 -16.32 19.89
N GLY A 427 -17.92 -17.24 20.21
CA GLY A 427 -19.24 -17.33 19.59
C GLY A 427 -19.83 -18.73 19.69
N GLN A 428 -20.91 -18.97 18.96
CA GLN A 428 -21.47 -20.32 18.77
C GLN A 428 -20.63 -21.08 17.73
N ILE A 429 -19.39 -21.42 18.10
CA ILE A 429 -18.39 -21.96 17.16
C ILE A 429 -18.54 -23.47 17.03
N THR A 430 -18.77 -24.18 18.15
CA THR A 430 -18.86 -25.64 18.15
C THR A 430 -20.29 -26.15 18.38
N SER A 431 -21.15 -25.34 19.01
CA SER A 431 -22.59 -25.64 19.14
C SER A 431 -23.45 -24.39 19.14
N SER A 432 -24.74 -24.54 18.78
CA SER A 432 -25.75 -23.46 18.81
C SER A 432 -26.18 -23.07 20.23
N THR A 433 -25.70 -23.76 21.26
CA THR A 433 -26.16 -23.62 22.64
C THR A 433 -25.08 -23.16 23.62
N SER A 434 -23.81 -23.13 23.23
CA SER A 434 -22.69 -22.68 24.05
C SER A 434 -21.96 -21.50 23.42
N GLN A 435 -21.62 -20.51 24.25
CA GLN A 435 -20.66 -19.48 23.87
C GLN A 435 -19.27 -20.07 24.07
N ASP A 436 -18.71 -20.63 23.01
CA ASP A 436 -17.40 -21.26 23.04
C ASP A 436 -16.30 -20.22 22.78
N CYS A 437 -15.13 -20.48 23.36
CA CYS A 437 -13.90 -19.75 23.06
C CYS A 437 -12.90 -20.73 22.45
N PHE A 438 -12.42 -20.41 21.25
CA PHE A 438 -11.35 -21.12 20.57
C PHE A 438 -10.09 -20.25 20.57
N VAL A 439 -9.02 -20.78 21.16
CA VAL A 439 -7.74 -20.08 21.34
C VAL A 439 -6.68 -20.67 20.42
N LEU A 440 -6.09 -19.80 19.61
CA LEU A 440 -4.94 -20.08 18.77
C LEU A 440 -3.72 -19.39 19.36
N ARG A 441 -2.62 -20.12 19.57
CA ARG A 441 -1.33 -19.55 20.00
C ARG A 441 -0.26 -19.82 18.98
N HIS A 442 0.59 -18.82 18.74
CA HIS A 442 1.69 -18.94 17.79
C HIS A 442 3.03 -18.58 18.45
N THR A 443 4.09 -19.22 17.98
CA THR A 443 5.46 -18.79 18.25
C THR A 443 6.18 -18.45 16.96
N TYR A 444 7.19 -17.57 17.04
CA TYR A 444 7.89 -17.07 15.86
C TYR A 444 9.41 -17.11 16.03
N SER A 445 10.10 -17.24 14.91
CA SER A 445 11.56 -17.27 14.83
C SER A 445 12.17 -15.92 15.20
N LYS A 446 13.28 -15.94 15.95
CA LYS A 446 14.01 -14.74 16.38
C LYS A 446 15.18 -14.36 15.46
N ASN A 447 15.26 -14.99 14.28
CA ASN A 447 16.33 -14.78 13.29
C ASN A 447 16.12 -13.55 12.39
N GLY A 448 15.10 -12.74 12.68
CA GLY A 448 14.73 -11.55 11.91
C GLY A 448 13.81 -11.78 10.71
N ARG A 449 13.37 -13.03 10.46
CA ARG A 449 12.40 -13.36 9.39
C ARG A 449 10.97 -13.56 9.88
N ASN A 450 10.72 -13.56 11.20
CA ASN A 450 9.40 -13.70 11.81
C ASN A 450 8.60 -14.93 11.32
N LEU A 451 9.29 -16.03 11.01
CA LEU A 451 8.65 -17.27 10.56
C LEU A 451 7.93 -17.95 11.73
N MET A 452 6.70 -18.42 11.52
CA MET A 452 5.93 -19.16 12.52
C MET A 452 6.61 -20.49 12.84
N LEU A 453 6.93 -20.76 14.11
CA LEU A 453 7.57 -22.00 14.54
C LEU A 453 6.57 -23.01 15.08
N THR A 454 5.53 -22.53 15.78
CA THR A 454 4.43 -23.37 16.26
C THR A 454 3.09 -22.68 16.12
N GLU A 455 2.04 -23.48 15.96
CA GLU A 455 0.63 -23.08 16.02
C GLU A 455 -0.13 -24.08 16.88
N ASN A 456 -0.76 -23.63 17.95
CA ASN A 456 -1.43 -24.46 18.95
C ASN A 456 -2.91 -24.08 19.07
N HIS A 457 -3.78 -25.06 18.91
CA HIS A 457 -5.24 -24.97 18.93
C HIS A 457 -5.74 -25.55 20.25
N ASN A 458 -6.11 -24.71 21.22
CA ASN A 458 -6.64 -25.13 22.53
C ASN A 458 -5.81 -26.17 23.30
N CYS A 459 -4.51 -26.32 22.99
CA CYS A 459 -3.65 -27.42 23.48
C CYS A 459 -4.05 -28.83 22.99
N GLU A 460 -5.08 -28.96 22.15
CA GLU A 460 -5.56 -30.23 21.60
C GLU A 460 -4.82 -30.58 20.31
N LYS A 461 -4.52 -29.57 19.48
CA LYS A 461 -3.77 -29.76 18.23
C LYS A 461 -2.62 -28.78 18.16
N GLU A 462 -1.45 -29.27 17.80
CA GLU A 462 -0.26 -28.45 17.64
C GLU A 462 0.41 -28.73 16.30
N PHE A 463 0.88 -27.67 15.66
CA PHE A 463 1.71 -27.74 14.48
C PHE A 463 3.08 -27.17 14.82
N SER A 464 4.15 -27.83 14.36
CA SER A 464 5.50 -27.28 14.40
C SER A 464 6.08 -27.19 13.00
N PHE A 465 6.74 -26.08 12.68
CA PHE A 465 7.24 -25.78 11.35
C PHE A 465 8.76 -25.63 11.36
N GLU A 466 9.42 -26.19 10.34
CA GLU A 466 10.83 -25.97 10.06
C GLU A 466 11.03 -25.45 8.65
N TYR A 467 12.10 -24.68 8.49
CA TYR A 467 12.40 -23.95 7.26
C TYR A 467 13.82 -24.21 6.83
N LEU A 468 14.05 -24.18 5.51
CA LEU A 468 15.39 -24.22 4.95
C LEU A 468 16.18 -23.01 5.48
N PRO A 469 17.42 -23.19 5.98
CA PRO A 469 18.19 -22.12 6.57
C PRO A 469 18.27 -20.89 5.66
N ASN A 470 18.05 -19.72 6.25
CA ASN A 470 18.04 -18.44 5.56
C ASN A 470 16.93 -18.21 4.53
N THR A 471 15.85 -19.01 4.55
CA THR A 471 14.67 -18.80 3.69
C THR A 471 13.37 -18.94 4.51
N ASN A 472 12.23 -18.65 3.89
CA ASN A 472 10.89 -18.98 4.39
C ASN A 472 10.32 -20.26 3.74
N LEU A 473 11.14 -21.03 3.03
CA LEU A 473 10.73 -22.29 2.43
C LEU A 473 10.58 -23.32 3.53
N MET A 474 9.33 -23.67 3.84
CA MET A 474 9.01 -24.69 4.83
C MET A 474 9.50 -26.05 4.34
N THR A 475 10.39 -26.70 5.08
CA THR A 475 10.94 -28.02 4.78
C THR A 475 10.20 -29.13 5.51
N ARG A 476 9.62 -28.81 6.68
CA ARG A 476 8.90 -29.78 7.51
C ARG A 476 7.74 -29.12 8.24
N LYS A 477 6.63 -29.84 8.33
CA LYS A 477 5.51 -29.56 9.22
C LYS A 477 5.17 -30.83 9.99
N LEU A 478 5.15 -30.75 11.31
CA LEU A 478 4.70 -31.84 12.18
C LEU A 478 3.36 -31.46 12.79
N THR A 479 2.43 -32.41 12.84
CA THR A 479 1.13 -32.26 13.51
C THR A 479 1.11 -33.16 14.72
N PHE A 480 0.70 -32.61 15.86
CA PHE A 480 0.47 -33.30 17.12
C PHE A 480 -1.01 -33.18 17.49
N ALA A 481 -1.59 -34.25 18.00
CA ALA A 481 -2.94 -34.28 18.56
C ALA A 481 -2.85 -34.84 19.98
N ASP A 482 -3.41 -34.14 20.97
CA ASP A 482 -3.33 -34.50 22.39
C ASP A 482 -1.88 -34.79 22.84
N GLN A 483 -0.94 -33.97 22.38
CA GLN A 483 0.52 -34.12 22.61
C GLN A 483 1.17 -35.37 21.99
N HIS A 484 0.45 -36.14 21.18
CA HIS A 484 0.96 -37.29 20.43
C HIS A 484 1.23 -36.92 18.98
N PHE A 485 2.33 -37.42 18.41
CA PHE A 485 2.63 -37.24 16.99
C PHE A 485 1.54 -37.87 16.13
N ALA A 486 0.95 -37.08 15.22
CA ALA A 486 -0.11 -37.51 14.33
C ALA A 486 0.37 -37.62 12.87
N GLU A 487 1.08 -36.61 12.37
CA GLU A 487 1.44 -36.52 10.95
C GLU A 487 2.75 -35.74 10.73
N ARG A 488 3.46 -36.07 9.64
CA ARG A 488 4.59 -35.29 9.13
C ARG A 488 4.43 -35.02 7.63
N GLU A 489 4.61 -33.77 7.25
CA GLU A 489 4.69 -33.33 5.85
C GLU A 489 6.11 -32.83 5.57
N PHE A 490 6.70 -33.28 4.45
CA PHE A 490 7.96 -32.76 3.93
C PHE A 490 7.69 -32.07 2.59
N ARG A 491 8.26 -30.89 2.38
CA ARG A 491 8.33 -30.27 1.05
C ARG A 491 9.78 -30.33 0.57
N GLY A 492 9.97 -31.01 -0.56
CA GLY A 492 11.26 -31.16 -1.23
C GLY A 492 11.62 -29.98 -2.12
#